data_AF-A0AAN8XCN5-F1
#
_entry.id   AF-A0AAN8XCN5-F1
#
_cell.length_a   1.000
_cell.length_b   1.000
_cell.length_c   1.000
_cell.angle_alpha   90.00
_cell.angle_beta   90.00
_cell.angle_gamma   90.00
#
_symmetry.space_group_name_H-M   'P 1'
#
loop_
_entity.id
_entity.type
_entity.pdbx_description
1 polymer ?
#
loop_
_entity_poly.entity_id
_entity_poly.type
_entity_poly.pdbx_seq_one_letter_code
_entity_poly.pdbx_strand_id
1 'polypeptide(L)'
;MKAGQYDPLDPSKPLHKCDIYQSTEAGNALGDLLQLGSSKPWPEAMEALTGERIMDASVIRQYFKPLEEWLKKDNEKHREFIGWETDEPVCTPDAEPEEAIGEPSSAGTSAPGLLLLVTIMLMQYIRR
;
A
#
# COMPACT_ATOMS: atom_id res chain seq x y z
N MET A 1 1.58 -22.66 16.73
CA MET A 1 2.91 -22.07 17.04
C MET A 1 3.52 -22.81 18.22
N LYS A 2 4.83 -23.08 18.18
CA LYS A 2 5.54 -23.87 19.19
C LYS A 2 5.71 -23.17 20.56
N ALA A 3 5.40 -21.88 20.67
CA ALA A 3 5.49 -21.15 21.94
C ALA A 3 4.26 -21.31 22.88
N GLY A 4 3.15 -21.90 22.41
CA GLY A 4 1.93 -22.07 23.21
C GLY A 4 1.16 -20.79 23.58
N GLN A 5 1.54 -19.63 23.03
CA GLN A 5 1.00 -18.30 23.36
C GLN A 5 -0.22 -17.88 22.52
N TYR A 6 -0.61 -18.68 21.53
CA TYR A 6 -1.69 -18.37 20.60
C TYR A 6 -2.76 -19.46 20.64
N ASP A 7 -4.02 -19.05 20.71
CA ASP A 7 -5.18 -19.92 20.51
C ASP A 7 -6.30 -19.13 19.80
N PRO A 8 -6.76 -19.57 18.60
CA PRO A 8 -7.82 -18.88 17.86
C PRO A 8 -9.18 -18.86 18.56
N LEU A 9 -9.41 -19.74 19.54
CA LEU A 9 -10.66 -19.86 20.29
C LEU A 9 -10.62 -19.15 21.64
N ASP A 10 -9.45 -18.68 22.07
CA ASP A 10 -9.24 -18.01 23.36
C ASP A 10 -8.98 -16.51 23.15
N PRO A 11 -9.94 -15.62 23.48
CA PRO A 11 -9.76 -14.17 23.36
C PRO A 11 -8.61 -13.60 24.22
N SER A 12 -8.14 -14.33 25.23
CA SER A 12 -7.01 -13.93 26.07
C SER A 12 -5.65 -14.22 25.44
N LYS A 13 -5.60 -15.05 24.37
CA LYS A 13 -4.39 -15.44 23.64
C LYS A 13 -4.40 -15.05 22.16
N PRO A 14 -4.62 -13.77 21.83
CA PRO A 14 -4.64 -13.34 20.44
C PRO A 14 -3.23 -13.32 19.83
N LEU A 15 -3.15 -13.54 18.52
CA LEU A 15 -1.89 -13.63 17.80
C LEU A 15 -1.01 -12.36 17.94
N HIS A 16 -1.62 -11.17 17.93
CA HIS A 16 -0.91 -9.88 18.05
C HIS A 16 -0.36 -9.59 19.46
N LYS A 17 -0.63 -10.45 20.46
CA LYS A 17 -0.06 -10.35 21.82
C LYS A 17 0.93 -11.48 22.11
N CYS A 18 1.19 -12.37 21.15
CA CYS A 18 2.16 -13.43 21.37
C CYS A 18 3.54 -12.85 21.68
N ASP A 19 4.14 -13.34 22.77
CA ASP A 19 5.53 -13.10 23.10
C ASP A 19 6.28 -14.44 23.10
N ILE A 20 7.21 -14.60 22.15
CA ILE A 20 8.02 -15.81 22.04
C ILE A 20 9.36 -15.71 22.81
N TYR A 21 9.57 -14.62 23.56
CA TYR A 21 10.75 -14.43 24.39
C TYR A 21 10.92 -15.59 25.39
N GLN A 22 12.16 -16.08 25.54
CA GLN A 22 12.53 -17.21 26.40
C GLN A 22 11.82 -18.54 26.12
N SER A 23 11.08 -18.68 25.02
CA SER A 23 10.48 -19.94 24.61
C SER A 23 11.53 -20.86 23.96
N THR A 24 12.11 -21.76 24.75
CA THR A 24 13.03 -22.80 24.25
C THR A 24 12.39 -23.67 23.16
N GLU A 25 11.10 -23.99 23.26
CA GLU A 25 10.40 -24.81 22.27
C GLU A 25 10.35 -24.12 20.89
N ALA A 26 9.95 -22.84 20.86
CA ALA A 26 10.01 -22.02 19.65
C ALA A 26 11.45 -21.85 19.11
N GLY A 27 12.43 -21.66 20.00
CA GLY A 27 13.84 -21.55 19.64
C GLY A 27 14.37 -22.81 18.96
N ASN A 28 14.05 -23.99 19.51
CA ASN A 28 14.45 -25.28 18.92
C ASN A 28 13.83 -25.46 17.53
N ALA A 29 12.54 -25.20 17.37
CA ALA A 29 11.87 -25.34 16.07
C ALA A 29 12.43 -24.38 15.01
N LEU A 30 12.71 -23.12 15.39
CA LEU A 30 13.36 -22.17 14.49
C LEU A 30 14.81 -22.57 14.18
N GLY A 31 15.54 -23.08 15.17
CA GLY A 31 16.90 -23.59 15.00
C GLY A 31 16.96 -24.77 14.04
N ASP A 32 16.05 -25.72 14.15
CA ASP A 32 15.94 -26.89 13.26
C ASP A 32 15.66 -26.44 11.81
N LEU A 33 14.74 -25.48 11.63
CA LEU A 33 14.48 -24.86 10.32
C LEU A 33 15.76 -24.23 9.74
N LEU A 34 16.43 -23.37 10.51
CA LEU A 34 17.57 -22.59 10.02
C LEU A 34 18.81 -23.44 9.74
N GLN A 35 18.97 -24.57 10.44
CA GLN A 35 20.03 -25.56 10.15
C GLN A 35 19.93 -26.16 8.75
N LEU A 36 18.74 -26.22 8.16
CA LEU A 36 18.56 -26.72 6.78
C LEU A 36 19.23 -25.80 5.76
N GLY A 37 19.31 -24.49 6.03
CA GLY A 37 19.84 -23.50 5.10
C GLY A 37 19.20 -23.62 3.71
N SER A 38 20.03 -23.65 2.67
CA SER A 38 19.59 -23.87 1.28
C SER A 38 19.71 -25.32 0.82
N SER A 39 19.94 -26.28 1.74
CA SER A 39 20.13 -27.69 1.38
C SER A 39 18.83 -28.38 0.93
N LYS A 40 17.68 -27.82 1.33
CA LYS A 40 16.34 -28.32 1.02
C LYS A 40 15.53 -27.26 0.26
N PRO A 41 14.60 -27.68 -0.62
CA PRO A 41 13.58 -26.79 -1.16
C PRO A 41 12.80 -26.10 -0.04
N TRP A 42 12.45 -24.83 -0.22
CA TRP A 42 11.75 -24.05 0.80
C TRP A 42 10.45 -24.69 1.34
N PRO A 43 9.66 -25.49 0.57
CA PRO A 43 8.48 -26.16 1.14
C PRO A 43 8.83 -27.23 2.17
N GLU A 44 9.95 -27.94 2.00
CA GLU A 44 10.43 -28.91 3.01
C GLU A 44 10.88 -28.20 4.28
N ALA A 45 11.52 -27.04 4.14
CA ALA A 45 11.88 -26.22 5.29
C ALA A 45 10.62 -25.72 6.00
N MET A 46 9.67 -25.13 5.28
CA MET A 46 8.40 -24.63 5.85
C MET A 46 7.65 -25.73 6.61
N GLU A 47 7.55 -26.93 6.03
CA GLU A 47 6.90 -28.08 6.65
C GLU A 47 7.53 -28.47 7.99
N ALA A 48 8.85 -28.37 8.13
CA ALA A 48 9.54 -28.66 9.39
C ALA A 48 9.10 -27.75 10.55
N LEU A 49 8.69 -26.51 10.25
CA LEU A 49 8.25 -25.54 11.26
C LEU A 49 6.73 -25.53 11.45
N THR A 50 5.97 -25.53 10.36
CA THR A 50 4.52 -25.29 10.36
C THR A 50 3.70 -26.56 10.17
N GLY A 51 4.29 -27.62 9.62
CA GLY A 51 3.56 -28.80 9.11
C GLY A 51 2.90 -28.57 7.75
N GLU A 52 3.09 -27.40 7.13
CA GLU A 52 2.49 -27.03 5.86
C GLU A 52 3.58 -26.83 4.78
N ARG A 53 3.26 -27.23 3.55
CA ARG A 53 4.15 -27.09 2.38
C ARG A 53 3.75 -25.95 1.44
N ILE A 54 2.59 -25.34 1.67
CA ILE A 54 2.01 -24.32 0.81
C ILE A 54 1.94 -23.03 1.61
N MET A 55 2.35 -21.93 0.99
CA MET A 55 2.24 -20.61 1.60
C MET A 55 0.76 -20.22 1.72
N ASP A 56 0.33 -19.91 2.95
CA ASP A 56 -1.04 -19.47 3.24
C ASP A 56 -1.07 -18.03 3.79
N ALA A 57 -1.79 -17.15 3.09
CA ALA A 57 -2.00 -15.76 3.50
C ALA A 57 -3.09 -15.62 4.58
N SER A 58 -3.80 -16.69 4.93
CA SER A 58 -4.86 -16.66 5.95
C SER A 58 -4.34 -16.19 7.32
N VAL A 59 -3.11 -16.57 7.67
CA VAL A 59 -2.50 -16.23 8.97
C VAL A 59 -2.26 -14.72 9.11
N ILE A 60 -1.76 -14.06 8.05
CA ILE A 60 -1.56 -12.60 8.07
C ILE A 60 -2.91 -11.86 8.08
N ARG A 61 -3.91 -12.37 7.36
CA ARG A 61 -5.28 -11.84 7.41
C ARG A 61 -5.87 -11.98 8.82
N GLN A 62 -5.66 -13.11 9.47
CA GLN A 62 -6.12 -13.35 10.84
C GLN A 62 -5.48 -12.38 11.84
N TYR A 63 -4.18 -12.12 11.72
CA TYR A 63 -3.47 -11.15 12.55
C TYR A 63 -4.14 -9.76 12.51
N PHE A 64 -4.47 -9.29 11.30
CA PHE A 64 -5.06 -7.96 11.08
C PHE A 64 -6.58 -7.92 11.15
N LYS A 65 -7.27 -9.05 11.30
CA LYS A 65 -8.74 -9.10 11.27
C LYS A 65 -9.42 -8.10 12.21
N PRO A 66 -9.00 -7.95 13.49
CA PRO A 66 -9.63 -6.95 14.37
C PRO A 66 -9.46 -5.51 13.88
N LEU A 67 -8.30 -5.19 13.30
CA LEU A 67 -8.02 -3.87 12.73
C LEU A 67 -8.83 -3.66 11.45
N GLU A 68 -8.90 -4.65 10.57
CA GLU A 68 -9.71 -4.59 9.34
C GLU A 68 -11.19 -4.32 9.67
N GLU A 69 -11.75 -5.01 10.65
CA GLU A 69 -13.14 -4.82 11.09
C GLU A 69 -13.38 -3.43 11.68
N TRP A 70 -12.42 -2.89 12.42
CA TRP A 70 -12.49 -1.53 12.94
C TRP A 70 -12.40 -0.49 11.80
N LEU A 71 -11.43 -0.63 10.90
CA LEU A 71 -11.22 0.28 9.77
C LEU A 71 -12.43 0.34 8.84
N LYS A 72 -13.08 -0.78 8.55
CA LYS A 72 -14.30 -0.79 7.72
C LYS A 72 -15.40 0.07 8.34
N LYS A 73 -15.67 -0.09 9.63
CA LYS A 73 -16.68 0.69 10.35
C LYS A 73 -16.33 2.17 10.42
N ASP A 74 -15.06 2.48 10.65
CA ASP A 74 -14.62 3.86 10.77
C ASP A 74 -14.64 4.58 9.41
N ASN A 75 -14.14 3.95 8.36
CA ASN A 75 -14.21 4.48 7.00
C ASN A 75 -15.66 4.73 6.55
N GLU A 76 -16.58 3.80 6.83
CA GLU A 76 -18.00 3.97 6.54
C GLU A 76 -18.61 5.14 7.32
N LYS A 77 -18.31 5.25 8.61
CA LYS A 77 -18.77 6.34 9.48
C LYS A 77 -18.28 7.71 8.98
N HIS A 78 -17.06 7.78 8.48
CA HIS A 78 -16.43 9.01 8.01
C HIS A 78 -16.65 9.28 6.51
N ARG A 79 -17.27 8.33 5.79
CA ARG A 79 -17.51 8.38 4.33
C ARG A 79 -16.20 8.55 3.55
N GLU A 80 -15.17 7.83 3.98
CA GLU A 80 -13.86 7.82 3.33
C GLU A 80 -13.95 7.20 1.94
N PHE A 81 -13.25 7.79 0.97
CA PHE A 81 -13.08 7.20 -0.35
C PHE A 81 -12.01 6.10 -0.31
N ILE A 82 -12.36 4.90 -0.77
CA ILE A 82 -11.46 3.73 -0.76
C ILE A 82 -11.01 3.43 -2.19
N GLY A 83 -9.72 3.64 -2.44
CA GLY A 83 -9.10 3.52 -3.75
C GLY A 83 -8.26 4.75 -4.08
N TRP A 84 -7.82 4.85 -5.31
CA TRP A 84 -7.13 6.02 -5.84
C TRP A 84 -7.61 6.26 -7.27
N GLU A 85 -7.78 7.53 -7.65
CA GLU A 85 -8.02 7.95 -9.03
C GLU A 85 -6.67 8.10 -9.74
N THR A 86 -6.64 7.83 -11.04
CA THR A 86 -5.46 8.08 -11.87
C THR A 86 -5.83 9.06 -12.97
N ASP A 87 -5.30 10.29 -12.89
CA ASP A 87 -5.63 11.35 -13.85
C ASP A 87 -4.88 11.22 -15.19
N GLU A 88 -3.85 10.37 -15.25
CA GLU A 88 -3.02 10.16 -16.44
C GLU A 88 -2.75 8.68 -16.72
N PRO A 89 -2.55 8.28 -17.99
CA PRO A 89 -2.21 6.92 -18.34
C PRO A 89 -0.80 6.58 -17.84
N VAL A 90 -0.72 5.99 -16.64
CA VAL A 90 0.52 5.45 -16.08
C VAL A 90 0.88 4.19 -16.88
N CYS A 91 1.99 4.27 -17.63
CA CYS A 91 2.50 3.26 -18.57
C CYS A 91 1.77 3.21 -19.92
N THR A 92 1.95 4.24 -20.75
CA THR A 92 1.73 4.10 -22.20
C THR A 92 2.92 3.34 -22.83
N PRO A 93 2.69 2.31 -23.66
CA PRO A 93 3.77 1.62 -24.38
C PRO A 93 4.64 2.53 -25.25
N ASP A 94 4.12 3.73 -25.57
CA ASP A 94 4.73 4.69 -26.49
C ASP A 94 5.41 5.87 -25.77
N ALA A 95 5.76 5.74 -24.49
CA ALA A 95 6.65 6.70 -23.84
C ALA A 95 8.06 6.55 -24.42
N GLU A 96 8.31 7.20 -25.57
CA GLU A 96 9.66 7.36 -26.09
C GLU A 96 10.53 8.07 -25.02
N PRO A 97 11.78 7.64 -24.81
CA PRO A 97 12.64 8.25 -23.80
C PRO A 97 12.81 9.72 -24.16
N GLU A 98 12.34 10.60 -23.27
CA GLU A 98 12.53 12.04 -23.35
C GLU A 98 14.02 12.30 -23.59
N GLU A 99 14.38 12.73 -24.80
CA GLU A 99 15.74 13.16 -25.08
C GLU A 99 16.05 14.28 -24.09
N ALA A 100 17.13 14.09 -23.33
CA ALA A 100 17.63 15.08 -22.40
C ALA A 100 18.04 16.35 -23.14
N ILE A 101 17.12 17.29 -23.27
CA ILE A 101 17.42 18.66 -23.71
C ILE A 101 17.04 19.57 -22.54
N GLY A 102 18.08 20.01 -21.83
CA GLY A 102 17.96 20.80 -20.60
C GLY A 102 17.09 22.04 -20.78
N GLU A 103 16.30 22.33 -19.74
CA GLU A 103 15.69 23.65 -19.58
C GLU A 103 16.78 24.72 -19.39
N PRO A 104 16.45 25.99 -19.68
CA PRO A 104 15.94 26.77 -18.56
C PRO A 104 14.60 27.44 -18.84
N SER A 105 13.74 27.29 -17.83
CA SER A 105 12.53 28.04 -17.49
C SER A 105 12.59 29.55 -17.74
N SER A 106 11.46 30.11 -18.20
CA SER A 106 10.81 31.42 -17.84
C SER A 106 10.15 32.05 -19.08
N ALA A 107 8.98 32.65 -19.08
CA ALA A 107 7.92 32.90 -18.10
C ALA A 107 6.64 33.17 -18.90
N GLY A 108 5.47 32.77 -18.41
CA GLY A 108 4.20 33.09 -19.06
C GLY A 108 3.83 34.58 -18.96
N THR A 109 2.89 35.05 -19.79
CA THR A 109 1.79 35.93 -19.35
C THR A 109 0.76 36.25 -20.45
N SER A 110 -0.50 36.03 -20.08
CA SER A 110 -1.76 36.72 -20.44
C SER A 110 -1.84 37.54 -21.73
N ALA A 111 -2.79 37.20 -22.61
CA ALA A 111 -3.25 38.07 -23.69
C ALA A 111 -4.20 39.17 -23.14
N PRO A 112 -3.79 40.45 -23.04
CA PRO A 112 -4.63 41.53 -22.51
C PRO A 112 -5.53 42.17 -23.59
N GLY A 113 -5.46 41.69 -24.84
CA GLY A 113 -6.02 42.39 -26.01
C GLY A 113 -7.54 42.37 -26.11
N LEU A 114 -8.21 41.35 -25.57
CA LEU A 114 -9.67 41.20 -25.72
C LEU A 114 -10.47 42.21 -24.88
N LEU A 115 -10.00 42.55 -23.67
CA LEU A 115 -10.67 43.54 -22.82
C LEU A 115 -10.55 44.96 -23.39
N LEU A 116 -9.42 45.31 -24.01
CA LEU A 116 -9.23 46.62 -24.63
C LEU A 116 -10.17 46.82 -25.82
N LEU A 117 -10.34 45.78 -26.66
CA LEU A 117 -11.25 45.85 -27.81
C LEU A 117 -12.72 45.98 -27.39
N VAL A 118 -13.14 45.30 -26.32
CA VAL A 118 -14.51 45.41 -25.79
C VAL A 118 -14.78 46.80 -25.22
N THR A 119 -13.83 47.40 -24.50
CA THR A 119 -13.99 48.77 -23.97
C THR A 119 -14.02 49.83 -25.09
N ILE A 120 -13.21 49.68 -26.13
CA ILE A 120 -13.21 50.60 -27.28
C ILE A 120 -14.54 50.51 -28.05
N MET A 121 -15.06 49.30 -28.27
CA MET A 121 -16.37 49.09 -28.91
C MET A 121 -17.51 49.69 -28.07
N LEU A 122 -17.49 49.52 -26.74
CA LEU A 122 -18.48 50.10 -25.85
C LEU A 122 -18.44 51.64 -25.87
N MET A 123 -17.25 52.23 -25.85
CA MET A 123 -17.08 53.69 -25.90
C MET A 123 -17.51 54.29 -27.25
N GLN A 124 -17.31 53.57 -28.35
CA GLN A 124 -17.83 53.98 -29.67
C GLN A 124 -19.34 53.84 -29.78
N TYR A 125 -19.94 52.84 -29.13
CA TYR A 125 -21.39 52.65 -29.08
C TYR A 125 -22.10 53.75 -28.27
N ILE A 126 -21.53 54.19 -27.15
CA ILE A 126 -22.11 55.24 -26.28
C ILE A 126 -21.95 56.65 -26.90
N ARG A 127 -21.01 56.84 -27.84
CA ARG A 127 -20.80 58.12 -28.57
C ARG A 127 -21.62 58.26 -29.86
N ARG A 128 -22.48 57.30 -30.17
CA ARG A 128 -23.37 57.33 -31.34
C ARG A 128 -24.80 57.54 -30.88
#